data_AF-A0A1F6Q1X5-F1
#
_entry.id   AF-A0A1F6Q1X5-F1
#
_cell.length_a   1.000
_cell.length_b   1.000
_cell.length_c   1.000
_cell.angle_alpha   90.00
_cell.angle_beta   90.00
_cell.angle_gamma   90.00
#
_symmetry.space_group_name_H-M   'P 1'
#
loop_
_entity.id
_entity.type
_entity.pdbx_description
1 polymer ?
#
loop_
_entity_poly.entity_id
_entity_poly.type
_entity_poly.pdbx_seq_one_letter_code
_entity_poly.pdbx_strand_id
1 'polypeptide(L)'
;MSEKCNKYESLFVFGTEKQLEDHLKTCPECQKQHEKIYKTASIVKEVAPFYKNYGKTKSYNVILKAAAGVIIMTLAYFLVNYSVLENNIKGYNLSNNESESVIAEMGLPTDDYGLLMVY
;
A
#
# COMPACT_ATOMS: atom_id res chain seq x y z
N MET A 1 -34.23 27.33 -38.90
CA MET A 1 -33.51 26.58 -37.84
C MET A 1 -32.31 27.41 -37.45
N SER A 2 -32.33 28.10 -36.29
CA SER A 2 -31.21 28.92 -35.84
C SER A 2 -30.07 28.01 -35.37
N GLU A 3 -28.87 28.23 -35.91
CA GLU A 3 -27.66 27.51 -35.54
C GLU A 3 -27.40 27.70 -34.03
N LYS A 4 -27.55 26.63 -33.26
CA LYS A 4 -27.19 26.64 -31.83
C LYS A 4 -25.68 26.77 -31.75
N CYS A 5 -25.20 27.87 -31.16
CA CYS A 5 -23.78 28.06 -30.95
C CYS A 5 -23.26 27.06 -29.90
N ASN A 6 -22.41 26.12 -30.34
CA ASN A 6 -21.71 25.16 -29.46
C ASN A 6 -20.31 25.66 -29.04
N LYS A 7 -19.93 26.90 -29.39
CA LYS A 7 -18.58 27.41 -29.19
C LYS A 7 -18.27 27.75 -27.73
N TYR A 8 -19.29 27.91 -26.89
CA TYR A 8 -19.14 28.26 -25.48
C TYR A 8 -18.25 27.27 -24.70
N GLU A 9 -18.52 25.97 -24.79
CA GLU A 9 -17.75 24.95 -24.06
C GLU A 9 -16.29 24.93 -24.49
N SER A 10 -16.03 25.05 -25.79
CA SER A 10 -14.66 25.08 -26.33
C SER A 10 -13.87 26.31 -25.84
N LEU A 11 -14.52 27.48 -25.77
CA LEU A 11 -13.90 28.72 -25.30
C LEU A 11 -13.73 28.72 -23.78
N PHE A 12 -14.64 28.09 -23.04
CA PHE A 12 -14.57 27.99 -21.59
C PHE A 12 -13.45 27.04 -21.12
N VAL A 13 -13.19 25.94 -21.85
CA VAL A 13 -12.18 24.95 -21.47
C VAL A 13 -10.80 25.27 -22.05
N PHE A 14 -10.73 25.71 -23.31
CA PHE A 14 -9.46 25.87 -24.04
C PHE A 14 -9.15 27.32 -24.42
N GLY A 15 -10.13 28.22 -24.32
CA GLY A 15 -9.98 29.62 -24.69
C GLY A 15 -9.36 30.49 -23.59
N THR A 16 -9.06 31.73 -23.96
CA THR A 16 -8.68 32.77 -23.00
C THR A 16 -9.91 33.55 -22.54
N GLU A 17 -9.86 34.06 -21.31
CA GLU A 17 -10.97 34.80 -20.68
C GLU A 17 -11.48 35.96 -21.56
N LYS A 18 -10.56 36.69 -22.20
CA LYS A 18 -10.89 37.76 -23.16
C LYS A 18 -11.69 37.28 -24.38
N GLN A 19 -11.32 36.13 -24.95
CA GLN A 19 -12.01 35.56 -26.11
C GLN A 19 -13.41 35.08 -25.77
N LEU A 20 -13.61 34.59 -24.54
CA LEU A 20 -14.92 34.21 -24.03
C LEU A 20 -15.80 35.45 -23.82
N GLU A 21 -15.29 36.49 -23.17
CA GLU A 21 -16.01 37.75 -22.94
C GLU A 21 -16.47 38.41 -24.24
N ASP A 22 -15.60 38.47 -25.25
CA ASP A 22 -15.93 39.04 -26.55
C ASP A 22 -16.99 38.20 -27.29
N HIS A 23 -16.95 36.88 -27.14
CA HIS A 23 -17.97 36.00 -27.69
C HIS A 23 -19.32 36.16 -26.99
N LEU A 24 -19.33 36.34 -25.67
CA LEU A 24 -20.55 36.54 -24.87
C LEU A 24 -21.29 37.84 -25.23
N LYS A 25 -20.57 38.90 -25.63
CA LYS A 25 -21.19 40.14 -26.13
C LYS A 25 -21.90 39.96 -27.47
N THR A 26 -21.46 38.98 -28.26
CA THR A 26 -21.92 38.79 -29.64
C THR A 26 -23.01 37.70 -29.74
N CYS A 27 -23.00 36.71 -28.84
CA CYS A 27 -23.91 35.57 -28.88
C CYS A 27 -24.85 35.51 -27.65
N PRO A 28 -26.15 35.81 -27.80
CA PRO A 28 -27.11 35.80 -26.69
C PRO A 28 -27.39 34.40 -26.13
N GLU A 29 -27.23 33.35 -26.94
CA GLU A 29 -27.41 31.96 -26.49
C GLU A 29 -26.28 31.53 -25.55
N CYS A 30 -25.02 31.87 -25.89
CA CYS A 30 -23.88 31.61 -25.02
C CYS A 30 -23.90 32.46 -23.75
N GLN A 31 -24.45 33.68 -23.81
CA GLN A 31 -24.67 34.53 -22.63
C GLN A 31 -25.61 33.87 -21.62
N LYS A 32 -26.74 33.33 -22.08
CA LYS A 32 -27.68 32.59 -21.21
C LYS A 32 -27.06 31.33 -20.62
N GLN A 33 -26.20 30.63 -21.38
CA GLN A 33 -25.48 29.47 -20.87
C GLN A 33 -24.46 29.86 -19.80
N HIS A 34 -23.72 30.96 -20.02
CA HIS A 34 -22.76 31.49 -19.06
C HIS A 34 -23.42 31.87 -17.74
N GLU A 35 -24.57 32.56 -17.80
CA GLU A 35 -25.32 32.94 -16.60
C GLU A 35 -25.82 31.72 -15.81
N LYS A 36 -26.31 30.69 -16.50
CA LYS A 36 -26.72 29.43 -15.87
C LYS A 36 -25.56 28.75 -15.14
N ILE A 37 -24.40 28.68 -15.79
CA ILE A 37 -23.20 28.05 -15.22
C ILE A 37 -22.65 28.87 -14.05
N TYR A 38 -22.65 30.19 -14.16
CA TYR A 38 -22.20 31.07 -13.08
C TYR A 38 -23.09 30.94 -11.84
N LYS A 39 -24.41 30.83 -12.03
CA LYS A 39 -25.38 30.60 -10.96
C LYS A 39 -25.20 29.23 -10.28
N THR A 40 -24.85 28.18 -11.02
CA THR A 40 -24.59 26.87 -10.42
C THR A 40 -23.20 26.78 -9.78
N ALA A 41 -22.23 27.57 -10.23
CA ALA A 41 -20.88 27.60 -9.66
C ALA A 41 -20.88 28.02 -8.18
N SER A 42 -21.75 28.95 -7.76
CA SER A 42 -21.86 29.34 -6.35
C SER A 42 -22.34 28.17 -5.47
N ILE A 43 -23.36 27.44 -5.94
CA ILE A 43 -23.91 26.27 -5.25
C ILE A 43 -22.85 25.17 -5.14
N VAL A 44 -22.12 24.89 -6.23
CA VAL A 44 -21.04 23.90 -6.21
C VAL A 44 -19.93 24.32 -5.24
N LYS A 45 -19.60 25.62 -5.16
CA LYS A 45 -18.60 26.15 -4.24
C LYS A 45 -19.01 26.00 -2.78
N GLU A 46 -20.29 26.15 -2.47
CA GLU A 46 -20.85 25.94 -1.12
C GLU A 46 -20.82 24.48 -0.70
N VAL A 47 -21.05 23.54 -1.62
CA VAL A 47 -21.09 22.11 -1.32
C VAL A 47 -19.69 21.45 -1.39
N ALA A 48 -18.75 22.02 -2.15
CA ALA A 48 -17.37 21.56 -2.27
C ALA A 48 -16.63 21.27 -0.93
N PRO A 49 -16.71 22.13 0.11
CA PRO A 49 -16.05 21.85 1.39
C PRO A 49 -16.60 20.61 2.09
N PHE A 50 -17.88 20.26 1.89
CA PHE A 50 -18.49 19.07 2.49
C PHE A 50 -17.93 17.78 1.89
N TYR A 51 -17.71 17.75 0.57
CA TYR A 51 -17.12 16.59 -0.11
C TYR A 51 -15.59 16.49 0.06
N LYS A 52 -14.89 17.63 0.14
CA LYS A 52 -13.43 17.64 0.32
C LYS A 52 -12.98 16.96 1.62
N ASN A 53 -13.84 16.95 2.64
CA ASN A 53 -13.57 16.33 3.93
C ASN A 53 -14.03 14.86 4.01
N TYR A 54 -14.79 14.36 3.02
CA TYR A 54 -15.31 13.00 3.01
C TYR A 54 -14.21 11.94 2.73
N GLY A 55 -13.18 12.31 1.95
CA GLY A 55 -12.06 11.41 1.58
C GLY A 55 -10.85 11.45 2.52
N LYS A 56 -10.81 12.36 3.49
CA LYS A 56 -9.71 12.47 4.47
C LYS A 56 -10.12 11.87 5.81
N THR A 57 -10.49 10.59 5.82
CA THR A 57 -10.65 9.88 7.09
C THR A 57 -9.26 9.77 7.73
N LYS A 58 -9.04 10.58 8.77
CA LYS A 58 -7.81 10.60 9.59
C LYS A 58 -7.40 9.18 10.04
N SER A 59 -8.37 8.27 10.11
CA SER A 59 -8.25 6.86 10.44
C SER A 59 -7.43 6.02 9.45
N TYR A 60 -7.43 6.31 8.14
CA TYR A 60 -6.69 5.49 7.17
C TYR A 60 -5.18 5.49 7.45
N ASN A 61 -4.62 6.65 7.76
CA ASN A 61 -3.20 6.76 8.11
C ASN A 61 -2.87 6.09 9.45
N VAL A 62 -3.82 5.99 10.37
CA VAL A 62 -3.65 5.29 11.65
C VAL A 62 -3.67 3.77 11.43
N ILE A 63 -4.62 3.28 10.64
CA ILE A 63 -4.75 1.86 10.30
C ILE A 63 -3.53 1.39 9.51
N LEU A 64 -3.05 2.19 8.55
CA LEU A 64 -1.87 1.86 7.75
C LEU A 64 -0.61 1.75 8.63
N LYS A 65 -0.43 2.66 9.59
CA LYS A 65 0.69 2.61 10.55
C LYS A 65 0.59 1.40 11.49
N ALA A 66 -0.62 1.07 11.94
CA ALA A 66 -0.83 -0.10 12.77
C ALA A 66 -0.52 -1.41 12.02
N ALA A 67 -0.97 -1.54 10.76
CA ALA A 67 -0.70 -2.69 9.92
C ALA A 67 0.81 -2.88 9.67
N ALA A 68 1.52 -1.79 9.35
CA ALA A 68 2.98 -1.84 9.16
C ALA A 68 3.72 -2.29 10.44
N GLY A 69 3.27 -1.82 11.62
CA GLY A 69 3.84 -2.24 12.90
C GLY A 69 3.68 -3.74 13.16
N VAL A 70 2.50 -4.30 12.89
CA VAL A 70 2.22 -5.73 13.08
C VAL A 70 3.11 -6.59 12.18
N ILE A 71 3.29 -6.19 10.91
CA ILE A 71 4.13 -6.92 9.96
C ILE A 71 5.60 -6.95 10.41
N ILE A 72 6.13 -5.81 10.88
CA ILE A 72 7.52 -5.74 11.35
C ILE A 72 7.72 -6.63 12.58
N MET A 73 6.78 -6.61 13.53
CA MET A 73 6.84 -7.43 14.74
C MET A 73 6.80 -8.94 14.44
N THR A 74 5.97 -9.38 13.50
CA THR A 74 5.89 -10.79 13.12
C THR A 74 7.16 -11.24 12.40
N LEU A 75 7.69 -10.43 11.47
CA LEU A 75 8.96 -10.71 10.80
C LEU A 75 10.13 -10.80 11.80
N ALA A 76 10.21 -9.88 12.76
CA ALA A 76 11.24 -9.92 13.80
C ALA A 76 11.15 -11.19 14.65
N TYR A 77 9.94 -11.61 15.02
CA TYR A 77 9.71 -12.85 15.76
C TYR A 77 10.19 -14.08 14.95
N PHE A 78 9.83 -14.17 13.66
CA PHE A 78 10.25 -15.28 12.81
C PHE A 78 11.77 -15.35 12.62
N LEU A 79 12.45 -14.21 12.46
CA LEU A 79 13.91 -14.17 12.30
C LEU A 79 14.65 -14.67 13.55
N VAL A 80 14.20 -14.26 14.74
CA VAL A 80 14.79 -14.75 16.01
C VAL A 80 14.60 -16.26 16.13
N ASN A 81 13.38 -16.78 15.89
CA ASN A 81 13.11 -18.21 15.98
C ASN A 81 13.90 -19.03 14.94
N TYR A 82 14.06 -18.52 13.72
CA TYR A 82 14.89 -19.16 12.69
C TYR A 82 16.36 -19.26 13.13
N SER A 83 16.93 -18.18 13.66
CA SER A 83 18.32 -18.18 14.14
C SER A 83 18.53 -19.15 15.30
N VAL A 84 17.57 -19.28 16.22
CA VAL A 84 17.63 -20.24 17.33
C VAL A 84 17.55 -21.67 16.80
N LEU A 85 16.67 -21.96 15.84
CA LEU A 85 16.59 -23.28 15.22
C LEU A 85 17.88 -23.65 14.49
N GLU A 86 18.44 -22.73 13.70
CA GLU A 86 19.70 -22.95 12.97
C GLU A 86 20.87 -23.22 13.91
N ASN A 87 20.99 -22.45 15.00
CA ASN A 87 22.02 -22.65 16.01
C ASN A 87 21.85 -23.98 16.75
N ASN A 88 20.62 -24.39 17.06
CA ASN A 88 20.35 -25.70 17.68
C ASN A 88 20.72 -26.86 16.74
N ILE A 89 20.39 -26.76 15.45
CA ILE A 89 20.75 -27.77 14.45
C ILE A 89 22.28 -27.84 14.27
N LYS A 90 22.96 -26.70 14.21
CA LYS A 90 24.43 -26.65 14.11
C LYS A 90 25.10 -27.20 15.37
N GLY A 91 24.60 -26.89 16.55
CA GLY A 91 25.09 -27.45 17.82
C GLY A 91 24.89 -28.96 17.92
N TYR A 92 23.74 -29.47 17.49
CA TYR A 92 23.45 -30.91 17.43
C TYR A 92 24.38 -31.62 16.43
N ASN A 93 24.56 -31.07 15.23
CA ASN A 93 25.44 -31.66 14.23
C ASN A 93 26.93 -31.59 14.63
N LEU A 94 27.36 -30.53 15.32
CA LEU A 94 28.73 -30.43 15.84
C LEU A 94 28.96 -31.47 16.95
N SER A 95 28.01 -31.59 17.89
CA SER A 95 28.05 -32.59 18.96
C SER A 95 28.15 -34.01 18.41
N ASN A 96 27.45 -34.34 17.31
CA ASN A 96 27.46 -35.68 16.73
C ASN A 96 28.72 -36.00 15.89
N ASN A 97 29.47 -34.98 15.45
CA ASN A 97 30.72 -35.19 14.71
C ASN A 97 31.95 -35.30 15.63
N GLU A 98 31.85 -34.80 16.88
CA GLU A 98 32.93 -34.89 17.88
C GLU A 98 32.74 -36.01 18.90
N SER A 99 31.57 -36.64 18.97
CA SER A 99 31.35 -37.77 19.87
C SER A 99 31.75 -39.08 19.20
N GLU A 100 32.86 -39.66 19.67
CA GLU A 100 32.90 -41.12 19.84
C GLU A 100 31.56 -41.53 20.45
N SER A 101 30.88 -42.51 19.84
CA SER A 101 29.53 -42.86 20.26
C SER A 101 29.50 -43.04 21.78
N VAL A 102 28.43 -42.58 22.46
CA VAL A 102 28.29 -42.68 23.93
C VAL A 102 28.59 -44.11 24.44
N ILE A 103 28.38 -45.09 23.57
CA ILE A 103 28.65 -46.51 23.76
C ILE A 103 30.17 -46.82 23.82
N ALA A 104 30.98 -46.19 22.98
CA ALA A 104 32.44 -46.27 23.02
C ALA A 104 33.02 -45.61 24.28
N GLU A 105 32.45 -44.48 24.72
CA GLU A 105 32.83 -43.81 25.98
C GLU A 105 32.51 -44.69 27.21
N MET A 106 31.46 -45.52 27.13
CA MET A 106 31.08 -46.51 28.15
C MET A 106 31.93 -47.80 28.13
N GLY A 107 32.91 -47.92 27.23
CA GLY A 107 33.80 -49.09 27.13
C GLY A 107 33.10 -50.38 26.68
N LEU A 108 31.92 -50.27 26.10
CA LEU A 108 31.15 -51.41 25.59
C LEU A 108 31.66 -51.79 24.18
N PRO A 109 31.69 -53.10 23.82
CA PRO A 109 32.15 -53.52 22.51
C PRO A 109 31.24 -52.95 21.41
N THR A 110 31.83 -52.15 20.54
CA THR A 110 31.17 -51.53 19.38
C THR A 110 31.77 -52.07 18.08
N ASP A 111 30.98 -52.08 17.02
CA ASP A 111 31.47 -52.38 15.67
C ASP A 111 32.17 -51.16 15.03
N ASP A 112 32.76 -51.35 13.85
CA ASP A 112 33.44 -50.28 13.08
C ASP A 112 32.51 -49.10 12.72
N TYR A 113 31.19 -49.24 12.94
CA TYR A 113 30.17 -48.22 12.71
C TYR A 113 29.64 -47.61 14.02
N GLY A 114 30.21 -47.97 15.18
CA GLY A 114 29.88 -47.39 16.48
C GLY A 114 28.60 -47.93 17.14
N LEU A 115 28.05 -49.04 16.63
CA LEU A 115 26.86 -49.71 17.16
C LEU A 115 27.24 -50.82 18.16
N LEU A 116 26.37 -51.08 19.14
CA LEU A 116 26.57 -52.14 20.13
C LEU A 116 26.66 -53.52 19.46
N MET A 117 27.77 -54.23 19.67
CA MET A 117 27.85 -55.63 19.30
C MET A 117 27.12 -56.48 20.35
N VAL A 118 26.03 -57.13 19.91
CA VAL A 118 25.33 -58.16 20.69
C VAL A 118 25.83 -59.51 20.19
N TYR A 119 26.45 -60.30 21.09
CA TYR A 119 26.81 -61.69 20.83
C TYR A 119 25.60 -62.62 20.93
#